data_AF-A0A937K922-F1
#
_entry.id   AF-A0A937K922-F1
#
_cell.length_a   1.000
_cell.length_b   1.000
_cell.length_c   1.000
_cell.angle_alpha   90.00
_cell.angle_beta   90.00
_cell.angle_gamma   90.00
#
_symmetry.space_group_name_H-M   'P 1'
#
loop_
_entity.id
_entity.type
_entity.pdbx_description
1 polymer ?
#
loop_
_entity_poly.entity_id
_entity_poly.type
_entity_poly.pdbx_seq_one_letter_code
_entity_poly.pdbx_strand_id
1 'polypeptide(L)'
;MLPAPAFLILIPLPALVAAIFGLRASLVLGAGLLGAVAYMVLALAWPQEGGAAATDSYYVVGFAVFVQSLIAVAFVATVAQAIKERLGRADRMPTVASGLMMLFGGAASLVPVTIPPADRVALFGTVGEVGAFVFLAGVAGLVLTIVLRPLLRRIRGRA
;
A
#
# COMPACT_ATOMS: atom_id res chain seq x y z
N MET A 1 11.60 20.00 -11.28
CA MET A 1 10.58 19.36 -10.42
C MET A 1 10.86 17.86 -10.42
N LEU A 2 10.65 17.13 -9.32
CA LEU A 2 10.81 15.67 -9.30
C LEU A 2 9.77 15.03 -10.25
N PRO A 3 10.09 13.91 -10.93
CA PRO A 3 9.13 13.27 -11.82
C PRO A 3 8.01 12.60 -11.01
N ALA A 4 6.78 12.56 -11.52
CA ALA A 4 5.61 12.00 -10.83
C ALA A 4 5.83 10.60 -10.20
N PRO A 5 6.55 9.65 -10.83
CA PRO A 5 6.87 8.35 -10.22
C PRO A 5 7.74 8.45 -8.95
N ALA A 6 8.56 9.50 -8.81
CA ALA A 6 9.41 9.67 -7.62
C ALA A 6 8.59 9.88 -6.35
N PHE A 7 7.36 10.40 -6.45
CA PHE A 7 6.49 10.61 -5.30
C PHE A 7 5.82 9.32 -4.81
N LEU A 8 5.84 8.23 -5.58
CA LEU A 8 5.33 6.94 -5.13
C LEU A 8 6.05 6.42 -3.88
N ILE A 9 7.30 6.85 -3.65
CA ILE A 9 8.05 6.53 -2.44
C ILE A 9 7.37 7.03 -1.16
N LEU A 10 6.53 8.06 -1.25
CA LEU A 10 5.77 8.57 -0.11
C LEU A 10 4.83 7.52 0.48
N ILE A 11 4.38 6.55 -0.31
CA ILE A 11 3.48 5.47 0.14
C ILE A 11 4.20 4.57 1.17
N PRO A 12 5.32 3.90 0.85
CA PRO A 12 5.97 2.99 1.80
C PRO A 12 6.94 3.67 2.77
N LEU A 13 7.51 4.83 2.44
CA LEU A 13 8.63 5.40 3.20
C LEU A 13 8.31 5.66 4.68
N PRO A 14 7.17 6.28 5.06
CA PRO A 14 6.87 6.51 6.46
C PRO A 14 6.71 5.20 7.26
N ALA A 15 6.12 4.17 6.64
CA ALA A 15 6.02 2.83 7.25
C ALA A 15 7.40 2.19 7.41
N LEU A 16 8.27 2.29 6.41
CA LEU A 16 9.64 1.77 6.49
C LEU A 16 10.40 2.43 7.65
N VAL A 17 10.34 3.75 7.74
CA VAL A 17 10.97 4.52 8.82
C VAL A 17 10.43 4.08 10.18
N ALA A 18 9.10 3.99 10.33
CA ALA A 18 8.46 3.49 11.56
C ALA A 18 8.91 2.06 11.91
N ALA A 19 9.09 1.19 10.92
CA ALA A 19 9.54 -0.19 11.13
C ALA A 19 10.98 -0.25 11.62
N ILE A 20 11.87 0.56 11.02
CA ILE A 20 13.29 0.71 11.41
C ILE A 20 13.41 1.21 12.86
N PHE A 21 12.58 2.16 13.26
CA PHE A 21 12.53 2.65 14.64
C PHE A 21 11.92 1.67 15.65
N GLY A 22 11.58 0.44 15.23
CA GLY A 22 11.08 -0.56 16.16
C GLY A 22 9.64 -0.31 16.64
N LEU A 23 8.88 0.57 15.97
CA LEU A 23 7.53 0.92 16.40
C LEU A 23 6.58 -0.28 16.35
N ARG A 24 5.45 -0.16 17.05
CA ARG A 24 4.35 -1.13 17.04
C ARG A 24 3.82 -1.33 15.62
N ALA A 25 3.34 -2.52 15.30
CA ALA A 25 2.90 -2.84 13.95
C ALA A 25 1.71 -1.97 13.51
N SER A 26 0.81 -1.62 14.43
CA SER A 26 -0.26 -0.66 14.17
C SER A 26 0.28 0.73 13.76
N LEU A 27 1.33 1.21 14.42
CA LEU A 27 1.96 2.49 14.09
C LEU A 27 2.68 2.44 12.74
N VAL A 28 3.30 1.31 12.42
CA VAL A 28 3.93 1.09 11.10
C VAL A 28 2.88 1.15 9.98
N LEU A 29 1.77 0.43 10.14
CA LEU A 29 0.67 0.45 9.17
C LEU A 29 0.02 1.84 9.08
N GLY A 30 -0.16 2.51 10.23
CA GLY A 30 -0.68 3.88 10.30
C GLY A 30 0.23 4.89 9.61
N ALA A 31 1.56 4.74 9.72
CA ALA A 31 2.49 5.58 8.99
C ALA A 31 2.37 5.34 7.47
N GLY A 32 2.23 4.09 7.03
CA GLY A 32 1.96 3.77 5.62
C GLY A 32 0.65 4.36 5.09
N LEU A 33 -0.40 4.37 5.92
CA LEU A 33 -1.66 5.05 5.62
C LEU A 33 -1.45 6.55 5.41
N LEU A 34 -0.70 7.21 6.31
CA LEU A 34 -0.37 8.63 6.17
C LEU A 34 0.42 8.89 4.88
N GLY A 35 1.36 8.01 4.53
CA GLY A 35 2.10 8.05 3.27
C GLY A 35 1.21 7.95 2.04
N ALA A 36 0.27 7.01 2.03
CA ALA A 36 -0.71 6.85 0.94
C ALA A 36 -1.64 8.05 0.80
N VAL A 37 -2.10 8.64 1.91
CA VAL A 37 -2.92 9.87 1.90
C VAL A 37 -2.10 11.06 1.39
N ALA A 38 -0.86 11.22 1.85
CA ALA A 38 0.02 12.30 1.39
C ALA A 38 0.27 12.19 -0.13
N TYR A 39 0.53 10.98 -0.63
CA TYR A 39 0.65 10.73 -2.05
C TYR A 39 -0.62 11.09 -2.82
N MET A 40 -1.80 10.71 -2.31
CA MET A 40 -3.09 11.05 -2.93
C MET A 40 -3.28 12.56 -3.06
N VAL A 41 -3.04 13.31 -1.97
CA VAL A 41 -3.18 14.78 -1.97
C VAL A 41 -2.23 15.41 -2.99
N LEU A 42 -0.99 14.94 -3.05
CA LEU A 42 0.00 15.45 -3.99
C LEU A 42 -0.36 15.10 -5.44
N ALA A 43 -0.86 13.89 -5.69
CA ALA A 43 -1.28 13.45 -7.02
C ALA A 43 -2.48 14.27 -7.53
N LEU A 44 -3.41 14.66 -6.65
CA LEU A 44 -4.55 15.53 -6.99
C LEU A 44 -4.14 16.98 -7.28
N ALA A 45 -3.03 17.44 -6.68
CA ALA A 45 -2.51 18.79 -6.88
C ALA A 45 -1.50 18.91 -8.04
N TRP A 46 -1.11 17.78 -8.66
CA TRP A 46 -0.08 17.76 -9.70
C TRP A 46 -0.60 18.42 -10.99
N PRO A 47 0.12 19.41 -11.56
CA PRO A 47 -0.30 20.06 -12.79
C PRO A 47 -0.32 19.04 -13.93
N GLN A 48 -1.51 18.81 -14.49
CA GLN A 48 -1.73 17.98 -15.67
C GLN A 48 -1.34 18.80 -16.90
N GLU A 49 -0.04 19.08 -17.08
CA GLU A 49 0.45 19.79 -18.27
C GLU A 49 0.33 18.87 -19.49
N GLY A 50 -0.72 19.08 -20.29
CA GLY A 50 -0.91 18.36 -21.55
C GLY A 50 -2.34 18.44 -22.06
N GLY A 51 -2.63 19.44 -22.89
CA GLY A 51 -3.88 19.51 -23.62
C GLY A 51 -4.01 18.35 -24.62
N ALA A 52 -4.86 17.38 -24.32
CA ALA A 52 -5.68 16.63 -25.27
C ALA A 52 -6.76 15.86 -24.50
N ALA A 53 -8.01 16.27 -24.70
CA ALA A 53 -9.20 15.88 -23.95
C ALA A 53 -9.67 14.41 -24.10
N ALA A 54 -8.77 13.43 -24.28
CA ALA A 54 -9.15 12.03 -24.48
C ALA A 54 -8.13 11.00 -23.96
N THR A 55 -6.88 11.39 -23.69
CA THR A 55 -5.99 10.56 -22.87
C THR A 55 -6.50 10.60 -21.42
N ASP A 56 -7.15 9.51 -21.03
CA ASP A 56 -6.91 8.90 -19.72
C ASP A 56 -7.83 9.24 -18.54
N SER A 57 -9.09 9.66 -18.75
CA SER A 57 -10.09 9.68 -17.66
C SER A 57 -10.22 8.29 -16.98
N TYR A 58 -10.15 7.21 -17.76
CA TYR A 58 -10.09 5.84 -17.24
C TYR A 58 -8.83 5.56 -16.39
N TYR A 59 -7.66 6.07 -16.79
CA TYR A 59 -6.42 5.85 -16.04
C TYR A 59 -6.34 6.73 -14.80
N VAL A 60 -6.82 7.98 -14.85
CA VAL A 60 -6.90 8.87 -13.68
C VAL A 60 -7.92 8.34 -12.67
N VAL A 61 -9.09 7.88 -13.13
CA VAL A 61 -10.10 7.26 -12.27
C VAL A 61 -9.59 5.94 -11.71
N GLY A 62 -9.01 5.06 -12.54
CA GLY A 62 -8.44 3.78 -12.10
C GLY A 62 -7.30 3.95 -11.09
N PHE A 63 -6.43 4.95 -11.31
CA PHE A 63 -5.39 5.36 -10.40
C PHE A 63 -5.96 5.83 -9.05
N ALA A 64 -6.92 6.76 -9.08
CA ALA A 64 -7.53 7.30 -7.86
C ALA A 64 -8.26 6.19 -7.07
N VAL A 65 -9.02 5.34 -7.76
CA VAL A 65 -9.73 4.20 -7.15
C VAL A 65 -8.75 3.21 -6.53
N PHE A 66 -7.61 2.95 -7.17
CA PHE A 66 -6.59 2.06 -6.60
C PHE A 66 -5.98 2.64 -5.32
N VAL A 67 -5.55 3.90 -5.34
CA VAL A 67 -4.95 4.54 -4.16
C VAL A 67 -5.99 4.67 -3.03
N GLN A 68 -7.26 4.95 -3.33
CA GLN A 68 -8.35 4.93 -2.34
C GLN A 68 -8.54 3.55 -1.73
N SER A 69 -8.49 2.49 -2.55
CA SER A 69 -8.59 1.11 -2.08
C SER A 69 -7.42 0.75 -1.17
N LEU A 70 -6.20 1.17 -1.52
CA LEU A 70 -5.02 0.98 -0.68
C LEU A 70 -5.17 1.68 0.68
N ILE A 71 -5.66 2.93 0.69
CA ILE A 71 -5.95 3.68 1.92
C ILE A 71 -6.97 2.93 2.78
N ALA A 72 -8.06 2.43 2.19
CA ALA A 72 -9.08 1.69 2.91
C ALA A 72 -8.53 0.39 3.54
N VAL A 73 -7.77 -0.40 2.77
CA VAL A 73 -7.14 -1.64 3.26
C VAL A 73 -6.14 -1.33 4.37
N ALA A 74 -5.28 -0.32 4.19
CA ALA A 74 -4.29 0.09 5.19
C ALA A 74 -4.95 0.58 6.49
N PHE A 75 -6.06 1.33 6.39
CA PHE A 75 -6.84 1.75 7.55
C PHE A 75 -7.43 0.57 8.31
N VAL A 76 -8.10 -0.36 7.62
CA VAL A 76 -8.68 -1.56 8.24
C VAL A 76 -7.60 -2.40 8.91
N ALA A 77 -6.47 -2.62 8.23
CA ALA A 77 -5.34 -3.35 8.78
C ALA A 77 -4.75 -2.67 10.02
N THR A 78 -4.62 -1.35 10.00
CA THR A 78 -4.14 -0.54 11.13
C THR A 78 -5.04 -0.72 12.35
N VAL A 79 -6.35 -0.55 12.18
CA VAL A 79 -7.33 -0.68 13.26
C VAL A 79 -7.34 -2.11 13.81
N ALA A 80 -7.42 -3.11 12.93
CA ALA A 80 -7.44 -4.51 13.35
C ALA A 80 -6.16 -4.90 14.11
N GLN A 81 -5.01 -4.42 13.66
CA GLN A 81 -3.74 -4.65 14.34
C GLN A 81 -3.66 -3.91 15.68
N ALA A 82 -4.15 -2.67 15.77
CA ALA A 82 -4.21 -1.93 17.04
C ALA A 82 -5.06 -2.67 18.09
N ILE A 83 -6.18 -3.27 17.68
CA ILE A 83 -7.01 -4.11 18.55
C ILE A 83 -6.23 -5.35 19.00
N LYS A 84 -5.55 -6.05 18.09
CA LYS A 84 -4.72 -7.22 18.43
C LYS A 84 -3.60 -6.89 19.42
N GLU A 85 -2.96 -5.75 19.26
CA GLU A 85 -1.93 -5.26 20.18
C GLU A 85 -2.49 -5.00 21.58
N ARG A 86 -3.66 -4.37 21.69
CA ARG A 86 -4.35 -4.19 22.98
C ARG A 86 -4.72 -5.51 23.66
N LEU A 87 -5.00 -6.55 22.88
CA LEU A 87 -5.33 -7.89 23.38
C LEU A 87 -4.08 -8.76 23.70
N GLY A 88 -2.86 -8.24 23.53
CA GLY A 88 -1.63 -8.99 23.77
C GLY A 88 -1.36 -10.12 22.77
N ARG A 89 -1.98 -10.09 21.58
CA ARG A 89 -1.92 -11.16 20.56
C ARG A 89 -1.22 -10.72 19.28
N ALA A 90 -0.39 -9.70 19.35
CA ALA A 90 0.23 -9.09 18.17
C ALA A 90 1.48 -9.84 17.71
N ASP A 91 1.42 -10.37 16.49
CA ASP A 91 2.59 -10.89 15.79
C ASP A 91 3.23 -9.76 14.98
N ARG A 92 4.16 -9.01 15.61
CA ARG A 92 4.74 -7.79 15.02
C ARG A 92 5.42 -8.07 13.67
N MET A 93 6.42 -8.95 13.65
CA MET A 93 7.24 -9.19 12.46
C MET A 93 6.44 -9.61 11.21
N PRO A 94 5.56 -10.63 11.25
CA PRO A 94 4.83 -11.01 10.06
C PRO A 94 3.82 -9.93 9.63
N THR A 95 3.23 -9.19 10.57
CA THR A 95 2.33 -8.08 10.23
C THR A 95 3.08 -6.94 9.54
N VAL A 96 4.25 -6.55 10.06
CA VAL A 96 5.10 -5.51 9.46
C VAL A 96 5.60 -5.94 8.10
N ALA A 97 6.09 -7.17 7.94
CA ALA A 97 6.55 -7.69 6.66
C ALA A 97 5.43 -7.68 5.60
N SER A 98 4.26 -8.24 5.92
CA SER A 98 3.11 -8.23 5.02
C SER A 98 2.59 -6.82 4.73
N GLY A 99 2.60 -5.94 5.72
CA GLY A 99 2.26 -4.53 5.57
C GLY A 99 3.21 -3.79 4.62
N LEU A 100 4.52 -3.99 4.77
CA LEU A 100 5.51 -3.39 3.87
C LEU A 100 5.39 -3.97 2.45
N MET A 101 5.18 -5.28 2.29
CA MET A 101 4.92 -5.88 0.98
C MET A 101 3.69 -5.26 0.30
N MET A 102 2.60 -5.06 1.05
CA MET A 102 1.42 -4.39 0.54
C MET A 102 1.74 -2.96 0.08
N LEU A 103 2.44 -2.16 0.88
CA LEU A 103 2.74 -0.76 0.56
C LEU A 103 3.74 -0.61 -0.60
N PHE A 104 4.84 -1.37 -0.58
CA PHE A 104 5.83 -1.37 -1.66
C PHE A 104 5.27 -1.94 -2.95
N GLY A 105 4.53 -3.06 -2.87
CA GLY A 105 3.87 -3.65 -4.03
C GLY A 105 2.84 -2.70 -4.64
N GLY A 106 2.01 -2.07 -3.80
CA GLY A 106 1.01 -1.09 -4.24
C GLY A 106 1.62 0.15 -4.87
N ALA A 107 2.75 0.63 -4.34
CA ALA A 107 3.50 1.73 -4.97
C ALA A 107 4.11 1.31 -6.32
N ALA A 108 4.74 0.13 -6.39
CA ALA A 108 5.32 -0.38 -7.63
C ALA A 108 4.28 -0.64 -8.73
N SER A 109 3.09 -1.15 -8.36
CA SER A 109 2.00 -1.38 -9.31
C SER A 109 1.47 -0.10 -9.97
N LEU A 110 1.72 1.06 -9.36
CA LEU A 110 1.32 2.37 -9.89
C LEU A 110 2.36 3.00 -10.83
N VAL A 111 3.59 2.47 -10.87
CA VAL A 111 4.67 3.00 -11.72
C VAL A 111 4.25 3.17 -13.19
N PRO A 112 3.65 2.17 -13.88
CA PRO A 112 3.22 2.32 -15.27
C PRO A 112 2.23 3.47 -15.48
N VAL A 113 1.39 3.75 -14.48
CA VAL A 113 0.29 4.73 -14.55
C VAL A 113 0.79 6.15 -14.27
N THR A 114 1.95 6.28 -13.61
CA THR A 114 2.60 7.58 -13.36
C THR A 114 3.49 8.06 -14.51
N ILE A 115 3.59 7.29 -15.60
CA ILE A 115 4.42 7.58 -16.77
C ILE A 115 3.52 7.75 -18.01
N PRO A 116 3.70 8.84 -18.80
CA PRO A 116 2.94 9.05 -20.02
C PRO A 116 3.06 7.85 -20.97
N PRO A 117 1.99 7.48 -21.71
CA PRO A 117 2.01 6.32 -22.61
C PRO A 117 3.16 6.35 -23.63
N ALA A 118 3.54 7.54 -24.10
CA ALA A 118 4.65 7.74 -25.05
C ALA A 118 6.03 7.33 -24.50
N ASP A 119 6.19 7.38 -23.17
CA ASP A 119 7.47 7.12 -22.48
C ASP A 119 7.49 5.78 -21.75
N ARG A 120 6.42 4.96 -21.89
CA ARG A 120 6.32 3.64 -21.24
C ARG A 120 7.27 2.64 -21.90
N VAL A 121 8.46 2.50 -21.33
CA VAL A 121 9.36 1.38 -21.61
C VAL A 121 8.76 0.08 -21.07
N ALA A 122 8.94 -1.04 -21.80
CA ALA A 122 8.45 -2.38 -21.39
C ALA A 122 8.80 -2.76 -19.93
N LEU A 123 9.96 -2.29 -19.46
CA LEU A 123 10.42 -2.44 -18.07
C LEU A 123 9.42 -1.92 -17.04
N PHE A 124 8.74 -0.80 -17.29
CA PHE A 124 7.77 -0.25 -16.36
C PHE A 124 6.51 -1.13 -16.24
N GLY A 125 6.09 -1.77 -17.34
CA GLY A 125 5.03 -2.78 -17.31
C GLY A 125 5.38 -3.95 -16.40
N THR A 126 6.60 -4.49 -16.53
CA THR A 126 7.10 -5.56 -15.65
C THR A 126 7.16 -5.14 -14.18
N VAL A 127 7.61 -3.92 -13.89
CA VAL A 127 7.61 -3.37 -12.52
C VAL A 127 6.18 -3.31 -11.96
N GLY A 128 5.22 -2.90 -12.79
CA GLY A 128 3.80 -2.87 -12.41
C GLY A 128 3.26 -4.24 -12.04
N GLU A 129 3.51 -5.26 -12.87
CA GLU A 129 3.06 -6.63 -12.64
C GLU A 129 3.69 -7.26 -11.40
N VAL A 130 5.03 -7.16 -11.27
CA VAL A 130 5.73 -7.64 -10.07
C VAL A 130 5.22 -6.93 -8.82
N GLY A 131 5.01 -5.61 -8.91
CA GLY A 131 4.40 -4.82 -7.84
C GLY A 131 3.02 -5.36 -7.43
N ALA A 132 2.17 -5.68 -8.40
CA ALA A 132 0.84 -6.23 -8.13
C ALA A 132 0.91 -7.61 -7.43
N PHE A 133 1.82 -8.49 -7.82
CA PHE A 133 2.02 -9.77 -7.12
C PHE A 133 2.51 -9.58 -5.69
N VAL A 134 3.47 -8.68 -5.48
CA VAL A 134 3.99 -8.36 -4.13
C VAL A 134 2.89 -7.74 -3.26
N PHE A 135 2.05 -6.87 -3.84
CA PHE A 135 0.89 -6.29 -3.18
C PHE A 135 -0.08 -7.38 -2.71
N LEU A 136 -0.49 -8.28 -3.62
CA LEU A 136 -1.40 -9.38 -3.31
C LEU A 136 -0.84 -10.31 -2.25
N ALA A 137 0.46 -10.64 -2.31
CA ALA A 137 1.12 -11.44 -1.30
C ALA A 137 1.11 -10.73 0.07
N GLY A 138 1.34 -9.41 0.10
CA GLY A 138 1.23 -8.59 1.31
C GLY A 138 -0.18 -8.61 1.91
N VAL A 139 -1.21 -8.39 1.08
CA VAL A 139 -2.62 -8.46 1.51
C VAL A 139 -2.98 -9.85 2.04
N ALA A 140 -2.59 -10.91 1.33
CA ALA A 140 -2.82 -12.29 1.77
C ALA A 140 -2.14 -12.58 3.12
N GLY A 141 -0.90 -12.11 3.31
CA GLY A 141 -0.19 -12.21 4.58
C GLY A 141 -0.87 -11.45 5.72
N LEU A 142 -1.41 -10.25 5.45
CA LEU A 142 -2.21 -9.50 6.42
C LEU A 142 -3.50 -10.25 6.78
N VAL A 143 -4.22 -10.81 5.82
CA VAL A 143 -5.42 -11.63 6.08
C VAL A 143 -5.07 -12.84 6.94
N LEU A 144 -3.97 -13.53 6.62
CA LEU A 144 -3.54 -14.70 7.38
C LEU A 144 -3.17 -14.34 8.82
N THR A 145 -2.45 -13.24 9.02
CA THR A 145 -1.97 -12.82 10.34
C THR A 145 -3.06 -12.17 11.18
N ILE A 146 -3.91 -11.33 10.60
CA ILE A 146 -4.93 -10.55 11.30
C ILE A 146 -6.22 -11.35 11.49
N VAL A 147 -6.63 -12.17 10.51
CA VAL A 147 -7.94 -12.84 10.50
C VAL A 147 -7.82 -14.34 10.76
N LEU A 148 -7.12 -15.07 9.88
CA LEU A 148 -7.13 -16.53 9.90
C LEU A 148 -6.43 -17.11 11.14
N ARG A 149 -5.25 -16.61 11.50
CA ARG A 149 -4.48 -17.13 12.64
C ARG A 149 -5.24 -17.00 13.96
N PRO A 150 -5.88 -15.86 14.28
CA PRO A 150 -6.76 -15.77 15.46
C PRO A 150 -7.96 -16.72 15.42
N LEU A 151 -8.60 -16.89 14.24
CA LEU A 151 -9.72 -17.81 14.08
C LEU A 151 -9.31 -19.28 14.33
N LEU A 152 -8.22 -19.72 13.70
CA LEU A 152 -7.69 -21.07 13.87
C LEU A 152 -7.31 -21.36 15.32
N ARG A 153 -6.72 -20.39 16.04
CA ARG A 153 -6.46 -20.51 17.48
C ARG A 153 -7.74 -20.68 18.30
N ARG A 154 -8.81 -19.95 17.96
CA ARG A 154 -10.11 -20.09 18.64
C ARG A 154 -10.76 -21.46 18.38
N ILE A 155 -10.64 -22.00 17.18
CA ILE A 155 -11.17 -23.33 16.84
C ILE A 155 -10.39 -24.40 17.59
N ARG A 156 -9.05 -24.35 17.55
CA ARG A 156 -8.19 -25.32 18.25
C ARG A 156 -8.30 -25.27 19.78
N GLY A 157 -8.53 -24.09 20.37
CA GLY A 157 -8.73 -23.98 21.82
C GLY A 157 -10.12 -24.39 22.32
N ARG A 158 -11.01 -24.82 21.42
CA ARG A 158 -12.34 -25.37 21.73
C ARG A 158 -12.44 -26.88 21.49
N ALA A 159 -11.41 -27.49 20.91
CA ALA A 159 -11.25 -28.94 20.76
C ALA A 159 -10.34 -29.45 21.88
#